data_AF-A0A068QYW4-F1
#
_entry.id   AF-A0A068QYW4-F1
#
_cell.length_a   1.000
_cell.length_b   1.000
_cell.length_c   1.000
_cell.angle_alpha   90.00
_cell.angle_beta   90.00
_cell.angle_gamma   90.00
#
_symmetry.space_group_name_H-M   'P 1'
#
loop_
_entity.id
_entity.type
_entity.pdbx_description
1 polymer ?
#
loop_
_entity_poly.entity_id
_entity_poly.type
_entity_poly.pdbx_seq_one_letter_code
_entity_poly.pdbx_strand_id
1 'polypeptide(L)'
;MKPEHLALLRDKLWRLNHLYWITNKEGHPVRFKMTPEQLEYFEGIHTRNIILKARQLGFTTEVCIIQLDAALFESAKCALIAHTLNDAKRLFREKVKYAYDRLPDEIKAANPASNDSAGELVFRKGGSLYVSTSFRGGTLRYLHVSEFGKICAKFPHKAREIVTGAFEAVSTDCFTTIESTAEGRAGYFFDYCQIAEKAQIQGKSLSNLDWKFFFFSWWKNPQYAIDPVESIPQRLVDYFAELSGKHGIALNERQKAWYLAKEKTLGDDMKREYPSIPTEAFQQSVEGAYYAKQFRYLYENKRIGEIPDNSHLPVHTFWDIGVGDSTAIWFVREVGDEFHVIDYYENSGEGLRHYMKVLKDKGYTYGEHWGPHDIDNREFGADAKSRRELAREGYEIDGQRYSLIFRVVPKVAVDTGIESVREILPKCVFDEEKCGEGISHLESYRKEWDDKRGCWKDKPLHDFTSHGADGFRYFAVAKNNRKSVGTFFF
;
A
#
# COMPACT_ATOMS: atom_id res chain seq x y z
N MET A 1 -8.77 -0.16 -49.10
CA MET A 1 -8.62 1.15 -48.42
C MET A 1 -7.81 2.09 -49.31
N LYS A 2 -8.12 3.39 -49.31
CA LYS A 2 -7.34 4.39 -50.05
C LYS A 2 -5.95 4.61 -49.41
N PRO A 3 -4.93 5.06 -50.17
CA PRO A 3 -3.59 5.31 -49.63
C PRO A 3 -3.58 6.25 -48.42
N GLU A 4 -4.41 7.30 -48.40
CA GLU A 4 -4.51 8.21 -47.24
C GLU A 4 -4.96 7.49 -45.95
N HIS A 5 -5.86 6.51 -46.06
CA HIS A 5 -6.32 5.74 -44.90
C HIS A 5 -5.23 4.80 -44.37
N LEU A 6 -4.39 4.26 -45.26
CA LEU A 6 -3.27 3.40 -44.86
C LEU A 6 -2.18 4.18 -44.13
N ALA A 7 -1.95 5.44 -44.50
CA ALA A 7 -1.02 6.31 -43.79
C ALA A 7 -1.49 6.56 -42.35
N LEU A 8 -2.78 6.87 -42.16
CA LEU A 8 -3.38 7.07 -40.83
C LEU A 8 -3.34 5.79 -39.98
N LEU A 9 -3.56 4.62 -40.59
CA LEU A 9 -3.47 3.34 -39.88
C LEU A 9 -2.06 2.95 -39.43
N ARG A 10 -1.00 3.59 -39.94
CA ARG A 10 0.37 3.36 -39.43
C ARG A 10 0.62 4.11 -38.12
N ASP A 11 -0.06 5.23 -37.89
CA ASP A 11 0.07 6.04 -36.69
C ASP A 11 -0.74 5.45 -35.53
N LYS A 12 -0.04 4.96 -34.50
CA LYS A 12 -0.67 4.36 -33.31
C LYS A 12 -1.51 5.35 -32.53
N LEU A 13 -1.03 6.58 -32.34
CA LEU A 13 -1.77 7.60 -31.61
C LEU A 13 -3.05 7.96 -32.34
N TRP A 14 -2.98 8.07 -33.68
CA TRP A 14 -4.16 8.29 -34.51
C TRP A 14 -5.15 7.13 -34.36
N ARG A 15 -4.70 5.87 -34.50
CA ARG A 15 -5.56 4.69 -34.37
C ARG A 15 -6.30 4.68 -33.04
N LEU A 16 -5.58 4.87 -31.93
CA LEU A 16 -6.16 4.88 -30.58
C LEU A 16 -7.26 5.93 -30.47
N ASN A 17 -7.05 7.14 -30.96
CA ASN A 17 -8.00 8.26 -30.82
C ASN A 17 -9.16 8.28 -31.85
N HIS A 18 -9.19 7.36 -32.83
CA HIS A 18 -10.17 7.41 -33.93
C HIS A 18 -10.87 6.08 -34.20
N LEU A 19 -10.25 4.93 -33.90
CA LEU A 19 -10.80 3.62 -34.29
C LEU A 19 -11.68 2.96 -33.24
N TYR A 20 -11.42 3.20 -31.96
CA TYR A 20 -12.05 2.43 -30.88
C TYR A 20 -13.27 3.15 -30.33
N TRP A 21 -14.28 2.37 -29.96
CA TRP A 21 -15.50 2.85 -29.29
C TRP A 21 -15.47 2.43 -27.83
N ILE A 22 -15.93 3.33 -26.96
CA ILE A 22 -16.12 3.10 -25.52
C ILE A 22 -17.49 3.58 -25.08
N THR A 23 -17.90 3.15 -23.90
CA THR A 23 -19.05 3.73 -23.20
C THR A 23 -18.56 4.87 -22.31
N ASN A 24 -19.13 6.07 -22.47
CA ASN A 24 -18.83 7.22 -21.61
C ASN A 24 -19.48 7.09 -20.21
N LYS A 25 -19.29 8.09 -19.34
CA LYS A 25 -19.82 8.08 -17.97
C LYS A 25 -21.36 8.10 -17.92
N GLU A 26 -21.98 8.61 -18.97
CA GLU A 26 -23.44 8.68 -19.16
C GLU A 26 -24.03 7.40 -19.76
N GLY A 27 -23.20 6.40 -20.08
CA GLY A 27 -23.67 5.13 -20.66
C GLY A 27 -23.81 5.14 -22.19
N HIS A 28 -23.39 6.21 -22.86
CA HIS A 28 -23.52 6.36 -24.31
C HIS A 28 -22.26 5.89 -25.07
N PRO A 29 -22.43 5.27 -26.26
CA PRO A 29 -21.31 4.95 -27.13
C PRO A 29 -20.64 6.22 -27.68
N VAL A 30 -19.33 6.34 -27.46
CA VAL A 30 -18.52 7.43 -28.01
C VAL A 30 -17.20 6.90 -28.57
N ARG A 31 -16.54 7.65 -29.44
CA ARG A 31 -15.16 7.34 -29.85
C ARG A 31 -14.22 7.56 -28.67
N PHE A 32 -13.33 6.59 -28.45
CA PHE A 32 -12.26 6.77 -27.49
C PHE A 32 -11.37 7.92 -27.95
N LYS A 33 -11.16 8.88 -27.06
CA LYS A 33 -10.22 9.97 -27.23
C LYS A 33 -9.51 10.13 -25.90
N MET A 34 -8.18 10.08 -25.93
CA MET A 34 -7.37 10.24 -24.73
C MET A 34 -7.67 11.59 -24.10
N THR A 35 -7.86 11.58 -22.78
CA THR A 35 -7.83 12.82 -22.00
C THR A 35 -6.39 13.35 -21.93
N PRO A 36 -6.16 14.61 -21.51
CA PRO A 36 -4.81 15.13 -21.33
C PRO A 36 -3.93 14.24 -20.43
N GLU A 37 -4.50 13.67 -19.37
CA GLU A 37 -3.79 12.78 -18.44
C GLU A 37 -3.43 11.43 -19.09
N GLN A 38 -4.32 10.89 -19.92
CA GLN A 38 -4.08 9.67 -20.68
C GLN A 38 -2.99 9.92 -21.75
N LEU A 39 -3.04 11.07 -22.42
CA LEU A 39 -2.00 11.47 -23.36
C LEU A 39 -0.63 11.63 -22.68
N GLU A 40 -0.58 12.28 -21.50
CA GLU A 40 0.63 12.40 -20.67
C GLU A 40 1.24 11.02 -20.35
N TYR A 41 0.39 10.05 -20.00
CA TYR A 41 0.83 8.67 -19.80
C TYR A 41 1.35 8.04 -21.11
N PHE A 42 0.57 8.09 -22.20
CA PHE A 42 0.89 7.44 -23.47
C PHE A 42 2.22 7.93 -24.06
N GLU A 43 2.43 9.25 -24.06
CA GLU A 43 3.68 9.86 -24.54
C GLU A 43 4.87 9.56 -23.62
N GLY A 44 4.59 9.31 -22.34
CA GLY A 44 5.57 9.02 -21.31
C GLY A 44 5.90 7.54 -21.11
N ILE A 45 5.27 6.60 -21.81
CA ILE A 45 5.39 5.15 -21.51
C ILE A 45 6.86 4.70 -21.42
N HIS A 46 7.19 4.03 -20.31
CA HIS A 46 8.42 3.29 -20.06
C HIS A 46 8.16 1.77 -20.08
N THR A 47 9.20 0.93 -19.99
CA THR A 47 9.05 -0.54 -19.92
C THR A 47 8.32 -1.00 -18.66
N ARG A 48 8.46 -0.28 -17.54
CA ARG A 48 7.72 -0.52 -16.30
C ARG A 48 7.08 0.79 -15.83
N ASN A 49 5.75 0.82 -15.79
CA ASN A 49 4.97 2.01 -15.43
C ASN A 49 4.12 1.72 -14.20
N ILE A 50 4.19 2.61 -13.22
CA ILE A 50 3.32 2.59 -12.05
C ILE A 50 2.47 3.87 -12.03
N ILE A 51 1.16 3.68 -12.05
CA ILE A 51 0.18 4.77 -12.09
C ILE A 51 -0.56 4.83 -10.76
N LEU A 52 -0.22 5.83 -9.95
CA LEU A 52 -1.01 6.24 -8.78
C LEU A 52 -1.99 7.33 -9.23
N LYS A 53 -3.28 7.15 -8.93
CA LYS A 53 -4.29 8.06 -9.46
C LYS A 53 -5.53 8.22 -8.61
N ALA A 54 -6.25 9.30 -8.85
CA ALA A 54 -7.64 9.47 -8.44
C ALA A 54 -8.58 8.46 -9.15
N ARG A 55 -9.75 8.20 -8.54
CA ARG A 55 -10.78 7.36 -9.16
C ARG A 55 -11.34 7.99 -10.45
N GLN A 56 -11.86 7.11 -11.31
CA GLN A 56 -12.62 7.49 -12.52
C GLN A 56 -11.86 8.33 -13.59
N LEU A 57 -10.54 8.15 -13.71
CA LEU A 57 -9.73 8.75 -14.80
C LEU A 57 -9.61 7.89 -16.07
N GLY A 58 -10.14 6.66 -16.06
CA GLY A 58 -10.27 5.84 -17.28
C GLY A 58 -9.01 5.11 -17.77
N PHE A 59 -7.89 5.15 -17.04
CA PHE A 59 -6.64 4.46 -17.42
C PHE A 59 -6.82 2.96 -17.70
N THR A 60 -7.68 2.25 -16.95
CA THR A 60 -7.98 0.84 -17.24
C THR A 60 -8.52 0.67 -18.66
N THR A 61 -9.37 1.60 -19.12
CA THR A 61 -9.94 1.58 -20.48
C THR A 61 -8.85 1.88 -21.51
N GLU A 62 -8.04 2.91 -21.27
CA GLU A 62 -6.93 3.29 -22.14
C GLU A 62 -5.96 2.12 -22.34
N VAL A 63 -5.44 1.52 -21.27
CA VAL A 63 -4.45 0.45 -21.35
C VAL A 63 -5.05 -0.80 -22.03
N CYS A 64 -6.34 -1.10 -21.81
CA CYS A 64 -7.03 -2.16 -22.55
C CYS A 64 -7.07 -1.90 -24.06
N ILE A 65 -7.30 -0.64 -24.48
CA ILE A 65 -7.33 -0.26 -25.89
C ILE A 65 -5.92 -0.30 -26.49
N ILE A 66 -4.89 0.15 -25.77
CA ILE A 66 -3.49 0.01 -26.17
C ILE A 66 -3.13 -1.46 -26.40
N GLN A 67 -3.52 -2.35 -25.49
CA GLN A 67 -3.27 -3.78 -25.61
C GLN A 67 -4.02 -4.41 -26.80
N LEU A 68 -5.28 -4.01 -27.03
CA LEU A 68 -6.06 -4.47 -28.18
C LEU A 68 -5.45 -4.00 -29.50
N ASP A 69 -5.05 -2.73 -29.59
CA ASP A 69 -4.37 -2.17 -30.76
C ASP A 69 -3.05 -2.89 -31.03
N ALA A 70 -2.20 -3.08 -30.02
CA ALA A 70 -0.95 -3.80 -30.16
C ALA A 70 -1.17 -5.27 -30.58
N ALA A 71 -2.17 -5.95 -30.02
CA ALA A 71 -2.47 -7.33 -30.43
C ALA A 71 -2.94 -7.40 -31.89
N LEU A 72 -3.76 -6.46 -32.34
CA LEU A 72 -4.28 -6.42 -33.72
C LEU A 72 -3.23 -6.02 -34.76
N PHE A 73 -2.45 -4.96 -34.48
CA PHE A 73 -1.58 -4.29 -35.45
C PHE A 73 -0.10 -4.67 -35.32
N GLU A 74 0.35 -5.13 -34.15
CA GLU A 74 1.75 -5.47 -33.87
C GLU A 74 1.95 -6.98 -33.61
N SER A 75 0.87 -7.77 -33.72
CA SER A 75 0.84 -9.19 -33.34
C SER A 75 1.33 -9.44 -31.90
N ALA A 76 1.13 -8.46 -31.01
CA ALA A 76 1.60 -8.51 -29.63
C ALA A 76 0.79 -9.50 -28.78
N LYS A 77 1.49 -10.20 -27.87
CA LYS A 77 0.85 -11.00 -26.82
C LYS A 77 0.63 -10.11 -25.60
N CYS A 78 -0.62 -10.00 -25.16
CA CYS A 78 -1.07 -9.09 -24.12
C CYS A 78 -1.82 -9.84 -23.01
N ALA A 79 -1.65 -9.40 -21.76
CA ALA A 79 -2.43 -9.89 -20.63
C ALA A 79 -3.00 -8.76 -19.77
N LEU A 80 -4.24 -8.93 -19.33
CA LEU A 80 -4.84 -8.11 -18.27
C LEU A 80 -5.08 -8.98 -17.03
N ILE A 81 -4.55 -8.52 -15.89
CA ILE A 81 -4.76 -9.10 -14.57
C ILE A 81 -5.70 -8.20 -13.77
N ALA A 82 -6.69 -8.81 -13.12
CA ALA A 82 -7.56 -8.15 -12.15
C ALA A 82 -7.68 -9.00 -10.87
N HIS A 83 -8.26 -8.42 -9.81
CA HIS A 83 -8.34 -9.04 -8.49
C HIS A 83 -9.17 -10.35 -8.45
N THR A 84 -10.25 -10.42 -9.23
CA THR A 84 -11.03 -11.66 -9.44
C THR A 84 -11.16 -11.99 -10.93
N LEU A 85 -11.41 -13.27 -11.24
CA LEU A 85 -11.66 -13.70 -12.62
C LEU A 85 -12.93 -13.07 -13.19
N ASN A 86 -13.94 -12.83 -12.35
CA ASN A 86 -15.17 -12.17 -12.77
C ASN A 86 -14.92 -10.71 -13.18
N ASP A 87 -14.11 -9.98 -12.41
CA ASP A 87 -13.70 -8.61 -12.77
C ASP A 87 -12.85 -8.60 -14.03
N ALA A 88 -11.91 -9.54 -14.17
CA ALA A 88 -11.08 -9.67 -15.36
C ALA A 88 -11.96 -9.89 -16.61
N LYS A 89 -12.93 -10.82 -16.54
CA LYS A 89 -13.90 -11.09 -17.63
C LYS A 89 -14.82 -9.89 -17.90
N ARG A 90 -15.23 -9.16 -16.87
CA ARG A 90 -16.06 -7.95 -17.00
C ARG A 90 -15.29 -6.86 -17.74
N LEU A 91 -14.06 -6.56 -17.32
CA LEU A 91 -13.18 -5.59 -17.99
C LEU A 91 -12.92 -5.99 -19.45
N PHE A 92 -12.62 -7.27 -19.70
CA PHE A 92 -12.45 -7.78 -21.06
C PHE A 92 -13.69 -7.51 -21.93
N ARG A 93 -14.88 -7.90 -21.45
CA ARG A 93 -16.13 -7.73 -22.19
C ARG A 93 -16.43 -6.25 -22.46
N GLU A 94 -16.32 -5.41 -21.45
CA GLU A 94 -16.77 -4.00 -21.50
C GLU A 94 -15.77 -3.06 -22.16
N LYS A 95 -14.47 -3.40 -22.16
CA LYS A 95 -13.41 -2.51 -22.65
C LYS A 95 -12.73 -3.05 -23.91
N VAL A 96 -12.38 -4.33 -23.93
CA VAL A 96 -11.67 -4.95 -25.06
C VAL A 96 -12.67 -5.39 -26.12
N LYS A 97 -13.58 -6.29 -25.75
CA LYS A 97 -14.51 -6.92 -26.69
C LYS A 97 -15.48 -5.90 -27.29
N TYR A 98 -16.03 -5.04 -26.45
CA TYR A 98 -16.89 -3.93 -26.87
C TYR A 98 -16.24 -3.04 -27.96
N ALA A 99 -14.95 -2.72 -27.79
CA ALA A 99 -14.19 -1.90 -28.72
C ALA A 99 -13.86 -2.67 -30.00
N TYR A 100 -13.42 -3.93 -29.88
CA TYR A 100 -13.12 -4.80 -31.01
C TYR A 100 -14.35 -5.02 -31.91
N ASP A 101 -15.51 -5.32 -31.35
CA ASP A 101 -16.73 -5.63 -32.11
C ASP A 101 -17.19 -4.46 -32.99
N ARG A 102 -16.88 -3.23 -32.56
CA ARG A 102 -17.23 -1.97 -33.24
C ARG A 102 -16.14 -1.44 -34.16
N LEU A 103 -15.04 -2.18 -34.33
CA LEU A 103 -14.08 -1.85 -35.38
C LEU A 103 -14.71 -2.00 -36.76
N PRO A 104 -14.27 -1.19 -37.75
CA PRO A 104 -14.63 -1.41 -39.15
C PRO A 104 -14.36 -2.86 -39.58
N ASP A 105 -15.26 -3.41 -40.39
CA ASP A 105 -15.18 -4.80 -40.83
C ASP A 105 -13.90 -5.09 -41.62
N GLU A 106 -13.38 -4.10 -42.36
CA GLU A 106 -12.12 -4.20 -43.09
C GLU A 106 -10.91 -4.37 -42.15
N ILE A 107 -10.94 -3.75 -40.96
CA ILE A 107 -9.87 -3.90 -39.96
C ILE A 107 -9.95 -5.29 -39.33
N LYS A 108 -11.16 -5.74 -38.95
CA LYS A 108 -11.36 -7.09 -38.42
C LYS A 108 -10.97 -8.16 -39.45
N ALA A 109 -11.32 -7.97 -40.72
CA ALA A 109 -10.96 -8.90 -41.81
C ALA A 109 -9.45 -8.90 -42.11
N ALA A 110 -8.73 -7.81 -41.82
CA ALA A 110 -7.28 -7.74 -42.02
C ALA A 110 -6.51 -8.66 -41.07
N ASN A 111 -6.98 -8.83 -39.83
CA ASN A 111 -6.43 -9.79 -38.86
C ASN A 111 -7.59 -10.44 -38.05
N PRO A 112 -8.30 -11.43 -38.63
CA PRO A 112 -9.51 -11.96 -38.03
C PRO A 112 -9.22 -12.78 -36.77
N ALA A 113 -10.14 -12.73 -35.82
CA ALA A 113 -10.08 -13.58 -34.63
C ALA A 113 -10.17 -15.07 -35.00
N SER A 114 -9.22 -15.87 -34.49
CA SER A 114 -9.27 -17.33 -34.47
C SER A 114 -9.90 -17.89 -33.19
N ASN A 115 -9.81 -17.13 -32.10
CA ASN A 115 -10.51 -17.41 -30.85
C ASN A 115 -11.07 -16.09 -30.30
N ASP A 116 -12.30 -16.16 -29.81
CA ASP A 116 -13.10 -15.02 -29.38
C ASP A 116 -14.03 -15.45 -28.23
N SER A 117 -13.42 -15.95 -27.17
CA SER A 117 -14.11 -16.54 -26.03
C SER A 117 -14.23 -15.54 -24.88
N ALA A 118 -14.99 -15.93 -23.84
CA ALA A 118 -15.18 -15.11 -22.64
C ALA A 118 -13.89 -15.01 -21.80
N GLY A 119 -12.98 -14.13 -22.22
CA GLY A 119 -11.71 -13.84 -21.56
C GLY A 119 -10.47 -14.04 -22.42
N GLU A 120 -10.62 -14.35 -23.70
CA GLU A 120 -9.49 -14.52 -24.62
C GLU A 120 -9.87 -14.10 -26.05
N LEU A 121 -9.00 -13.31 -26.66
CA LEU A 121 -9.04 -12.92 -28.07
C LEU A 121 -7.70 -13.30 -28.71
N VAL A 122 -7.72 -14.12 -29.75
CA VAL A 122 -6.52 -14.54 -30.50
C VAL A 122 -6.74 -14.26 -31.97
N PHE A 123 -5.76 -13.71 -32.66
CA PHE A 123 -5.87 -13.34 -34.06
C PHE A 123 -5.06 -14.26 -34.99
N ARG A 124 -5.60 -14.52 -36.19
CA ARG A 124 -5.01 -15.47 -37.16
C ARG A 124 -3.61 -15.08 -37.65
N LYS A 125 -3.31 -13.78 -37.77
CA LYS A 125 -1.98 -13.29 -38.18
C LYS A 125 -1.07 -12.98 -36.99
N GLY A 126 -1.38 -13.54 -35.83
CA GLY A 126 -0.65 -13.33 -34.59
C GLY A 126 -1.22 -12.20 -33.75
N GLY A 127 -0.81 -12.20 -32.49
CA GLY A 127 -1.34 -11.35 -31.44
C GLY A 127 -2.47 -12.01 -30.65
N SER A 128 -2.49 -11.71 -29.37
CA SER A 128 -3.52 -12.20 -28.46
C SER A 128 -3.70 -11.28 -27.27
N LEU A 129 -4.90 -11.29 -26.70
CA LEU A 129 -5.22 -10.64 -25.44
C LEU A 129 -6.05 -11.62 -24.59
N TYR A 130 -5.55 -11.96 -23.41
CA TYR A 130 -6.29 -12.78 -22.46
C TYR A 130 -6.34 -12.13 -21.08
N VAL A 131 -7.31 -12.55 -20.29
CA VAL A 131 -7.51 -12.04 -18.93
C VAL A 131 -7.39 -13.15 -17.90
N SER A 132 -6.82 -12.82 -16.75
CA SER A 132 -6.54 -13.79 -15.69
C SER A 132 -6.47 -13.11 -14.33
N THR A 133 -6.28 -13.91 -13.27
CA THR A 133 -5.92 -13.40 -11.93
C THR A 133 -4.43 -13.52 -11.65
N SER A 134 -3.70 -14.27 -12.46
CA SER A 134 -2.24 -14.42 -12.41
C SER A 134 -1.72 -14.97 -13.74
N PHE A 135 -0.41 -14.82 -13.98
CA PHE A 135 0.22 -15.28 -15.20
C PHE A 135 1.63 -15.81 -14.94
N ARG A 136 2.00 -16.94 -15.56
CA ARG A 136 3.33 -17.57 -15.40
C ARG A 136 3.91 -18.20 -16.67
N GLY A 137 3.23 -18.15 -17.81
CA GLY A 137 3.58 -18.99 -18.96
C GLY A 137 3.59 -18.27 -20.31
N GLY A 138 4.75 -18.16 -20.95
CA GLY A 138 4.94 -17.52 -22.26
C GLY A 138 5.52 -16.11 -22.14
N THR A 139 5.89 -15.51 -23.28
CA THR A 139 6.51 -14.18 -23.33
C THR A 139 5.47 -13.12 -23.68
N LEU A 140 5.15 -12.26 -22.72
CA LEU A 140 4.26 -11.12 -22.91
C LEU A 140 4.99 -9.90 -23.48
N ARG A 141 4.32 -9.18 -24.38
CA ARG A 141 4.75 -7.85 -24.84
C ARG A 141 4.14 -6.74 -24.00
N TYR A 142 2.88 -6.90 -23.58
CA TYR A 142 2.18 -5.95 -22.71
C TYR A 142 1.47 -6.66 -21.57
N LEU A 143 1.85 -6.37 -20.33
CA LEU A 143 1.15 -6.78 -19.13
C LEU A 143 0.48 -5.56 -18.49
N HIS A 144 -0.80 -5.69 -18.18
CA HIS A 144 -1.57 -4.69 -17.44
C HIS A 144 -2.13 -5.32 -16.18
N VAL A 145 -1.83 -4.73 -15.02
CA VAL A 145 -2.44 -5.13 -13.74
C VAL A 145 -3.32 -3.99 -13.23
N SER A 146 -4.62 -4.22 -13.25
CA SER A 146 -5.62 -3.24 -12.85
C SER A 146 -5.94 -3.37 -11.36
N GLU A 147 -6.09 -2.21 -10.69
CA GLU A 147 -6.34 -2.09 -9.25
C GLU A 147 -5.27 -2.79 -8.39
N PHE A 148 -3.98 -2.68 -8.74
CA PHE A 148 -2.91 -3.44 -8.07
C PHE A 148 -2.76 -3.10 -6.58
N GLY A 149 -3.03 -1.85 -6.16
CA GLY A 149 -3.07 -1.47 -4.74
C GLY A 149 -4.12 -2.26 -3.96
N LYS A 150 -5.32 -2.41 -4.52
CA LYS A 150 -6.39 -3.24 -3.94
C LYS A 150 -6.03 -4.73 -3.91
N ILE A 151 -5.31 -5.21 -4.92
CA ILE A 151 -4.77 -6.59 -4.91
C ILE A 151 -3.76 -6.76 -3.78
N CYS A 152 -2.84 -5.80 -3.59
CA CYS A 152 -1.86 -5.84 -2.50
C CYS A 152 -2.53 -5.85 -1.13
N ALA A 153 -3.51 -4.97 -0.90
CA ALA A 153 -4.19 -4.84 0.39
C ALA A 153 -5.09 -6.04 0.72
N LYS A 154 -5.88 -6.53 -0.25
CA LYS A 154 -6.88 -7.59 0.00
C LYS A 154 -6.36 -9.01 -0.25
N PHE A 155 -5.39 -9.18 -1.15
CA PHE A 155 -4.89 -10.49 -1.58
C PHE A 155 -3.34 -10.51 -1.65
N PRO A 156 -2.63 -10.31 -0.52
CA PRO A 156 -1.16 -10.20 -0.52
C PRO A 156 -0.44 -11.42 -1.12
N HIS A 157 -1.01 -12.63 -0.95
CA HIS A 157 -0.48 -13.84 -1.59
C HIS A 157 -0.56 -13.80 -3.12
N LYS A 158 -1.66 -13.26 -3.68
CA LYS A 158 -1.80 -13.06 -5.13
C LYS A 158 -0.88 -11.95 -5.63
N ALA A 159 -0.73 -10.86 -4.86
CA ALA A 159 0.22 -9.81 -5.20
C ALA A 159 1.65 -10.38 -5.31
N ARG A 160 2.07 -11.21 -4.35
CA ARG A 160 3.34 -11.95 -4.42
C ARG A 160 3.42 -12.87 -5.63
N GLU A 161 2.37 -13.61 -5.96
CA GLU A 161 2.32 -14.46 -7.15
C GLU A 161 2.47 -13.66 -8.47
N ILE A 162 1.83 -12.50 -8.57
CA ILE A 162 1.94 -11.60 -9.73
C ILE A 162 3.36 -11.06 -9.85
N VAL A 163 3.96 -10.59 -8.75
CA VAL A 163 5.33 -10.06 -8.74
C VAL A 163 6.35 -11.14 -9.11
N THR A 164 6.27 -12.31 -8.47
CA THR A 164 7.25 -13.39 -8.69
C THR A 164 7.01 -14.21 -9.95
N GLY A 165 5.87 -14.04 -10.61
CA GLY A 165 5.47 -14.82 -11.78
C GLY A 165 5.19 -13.97 -13.00
N ALA A 166 4.15 -13.13 -12.93
CA ALA A 166 3.66 -12.39 -14.09
C ALA A 166 4.67 -11.32 -14.54
N PHE A 167 5.30 -10.61 -13.61
CA PHE A 167 6.30 -9.59 -13.96
C PHE A 167 7.56 -10.21 -14.58
N GLU A 168 7.95 -11.39 -14.10
CA GLU A 168 9.12 -12.12 -14.61
C GLU A 168 8.86 -12.78 -15.97
N ALA A 169 7.58 -12.98 -16.35
CA ALA A 169 7.19 -13.46 -17.67
C ALA A 169 7.23 -12.37 -18.77
N VAL A 170 7.44 -11.10 -18.39
CA VAL A 170 7.57 -9.96 -19.30
C VAL A 170 9.06 -9.69 -19.53
N SER A 171 9.52 -9.85 -20.78
CA SER A 171 10.91 -9.57 -21.13
C SER A 171 11.29 -8.11 -20.89
N THR A 172 12.58 -7.83 -20.72
CA THR A 172 13.13 -6.50 -20.39
C THR A 172 12.71 -5.37 -21.33
N ASP A 173 12.50 -5.66 -22.62
CA ASP A 173 12.11 -4.64 -23.60
C ASP A 173 10.60 -4.54 -23.81
N CYS A 174 9.82 -5.26 -23.00
CA CYS A 174 8.36 -5.29 -23.02
C CYS A 174 7.77 -4.37 -21.94
N PHE A 175 6.46 -4.21 -21.94
CA PHE A 175 5.77 -3.20 -21.15
C PHE A 175 4.94 -3.84 -20.03
N THR A 176 5.20 -3.43 -18.79
CA THR A 176 4.34 -3.73 -17.64
C THR A 176 3.76 -2.43 -17.12
N THR A 177 2.44 -2.35 -17.03
CA THR A 177 1.71 -1.21 -16.48
C THR A 177 0.87 -1.68 -15.31
N ILE A 178 1.11 -1.10 -14.15
CA ILE A 178 0.29 -1.31 -12.96
C ILE A 178 -0.39 0.00 -12.59
N GLU A 179 -1.71 -0.05 -12.39
CA GLU A 179 -2.50 1.13 -12.08
C GLU A 179 -3.40 0.86 -10.87
N SER A 180 -3.53 1.85 -9.99
CA SER A 180 -4.45 1.76 -8.85
C SER A 180 -4.69 3.12 -8.21
N THR A 181 -5.79 3.20 -7.45
CA THR A 181 -5.85 4.12 -6.29
C THR A 181 -4.96 3.57 -5.18
N ALA A 182 -4.52 4.44 -4.27
CA ALA A 182 -3.82 4.01 -3.07
C ALA A 182 -4.71 3.14 -2.18
N GLU A 183 -4.11 2.17 -1.48
CA GLU A 183 -4.79 1.26 -0.57
C GLU A 183 -3.81 0.87 0.56
N GLY A 184 -3.74 1.69 1.61
CA GLY A 184 -2.84 1.51 2.75
C GLY A 184 -1.38 1.90 2.48
N ARG A 185 -0.54 1.79 3.52
CA ARG A 185 0.88 2.20 3.55
C ARG A 185 1.84 1.01 3.51
N ALA A 186 1.39 -0.13 3.00
CA ALA A 186 2.17 -1.36 2.98
C ALA A 186 1.93 -2.18 1.72
N GLY A 187 2.91 -3.01 1.38
CA GLY A 187 2.86 -3.93 0.25
C GLY A 187 3.34 -3.33 -1.06
N TYR A 188 3.51 -4.20 -2.06
CA TYR A 188 4.25 -3.89 -3.29
C TYR A 188 3.84 -2.59 -4.00
N PHE A 189 2.54 -2.28 -4.09
CA PHE A 189 2.12 -1.06 -4.77
C PHE A 189 2.56 0.21 -4.04
N PHE A 190 2.50 0.23 -2.70
CA PHE A 190 3.00 1.35 -1.90
C PHE A 190 4.52 1.45 -2.07
N ASP A 191 5.24 0.34 -1.87
CA ASP A 191 6.71 0.30 -1.94
C ASP A 191 7.22 0.76 -3.31
N TYR A 192 6.61 0.28 -4.39
CA TYR A 192 6.97 0.68 -5.75
C TYR A 192 6.63 2.14 -6.04
N CYS A 193 5.52 2.67 -5.51
CA CYS A 193 5.21 4.10 -5.62
C CYS A 193 6.30 4.94 -4.94
N GLN A 194 6.68 4.59 -3.71
CA GLN A 194 7.71 5.32 -2.96
C GLN A 194 9.07 5.30 -3.66
N ILE A 195 9.50 4.13 -4.12
CA ILE A 195 10.78 3.97 -4.83
C ILE A 195 10.77 4.78 -6.14
N ALA A 196 9.70 4.67 -6.93
CA ALA A 196 9.59 5.32 -8.23
C ALA A 196 9.46 6.85 -8.10
N GLU A 197 8.66 7.34 -7.15
CA GLU A 197 8.52 8.76 -6.83
C GLU A 197 9.87 9.35 -6.37
N LYS A 198 10.57 8.66 -5.46
CA LYS A 198 11.91 9.07 -5.01
C LYS A 198 12.91 9.14 -6.17
N ALA A 199 12.89 8.16 -7.07
CA ALA A 199 13.75 8.17 -8.26
C ALA A 199 13.46 9.36 -9.19
N GLN A 200 12.18 9.66 -9.40
CA GLN A 200 11.73 10.81 -10.19
C GLN A 200 12.17 12.14 -9.56
N ILE A 201 11.94 12.34 -8.25
CA ILE A 201 12.35 13.55 -7.53
C ILE A 201 13.87 13.75 -7.59
N GLN A 202 14.64 12.66 -7.52
CA GLN A 202 16.10 12.69 -7.63
C GLN A 202 16.61 12.87 -9.07
N GLY A 203 15.74 12.89 -10.08
CA GLY A 203 16.14 12.97 -11.49
C GLY A 203 16.99 11.79 -11.94
N LYS A 204 16.82 10.60 -11.34
CA LYS A 204 17.60 9.41 -11.68
C LYS A 204 17.27 8.95 -13.10
N SER A 205 18.30 8.51 -13.83
CA SER A 205 18.10 7.77 -15.08
C SER A 205 17.54 6.38 -14.76
N LEU A 206 16.40 6.04 -15.37
CA LEU A 206 15.73 4.75 -15.16
C LEU A 206 16.28 3.69 -16.11
N SER A 207 16.60 2.51 -15.58
CA SER A 207 16.81 1.31 -16.38
C SER A 207 15.48 0.72 -16.85
N ASN A 208 15.53 -0.26 -17.76
CA ASN A 208 14.33 -0.96 -18.23
C ASN A 208 13.61 -1.75 -17.12
N LEU A 209 14.25 -1.96 -15.96
CA LEU A 209 13.67 -2.67 -14.82
C LEU A 209 13.15 -1.74 -13.73
N ASP A 210 13.45 -0.44 -13.81
CA ASP A 210 12.95 0.56 -12.87
C ASP A 210 11.54 1.00 -13.21
N TRP A 211 10.73 1.21 -12.18
CA TRP A 211 9.38 1.74 -12.32
C TRP A 211 9.42 3.24 -12.62
N LYS A 212 8.81 3.66 -13.73
CA LYS A 212 8.49 5.06 -13.99
C LYS A 212 7.20 5.44 -13.26
N PHE A 213 7.31 6.46 -12.41
CA PHE A 213 6.18 6.96 -11.62
C PHE A 213 5.29 7.89 -12.45
N PHE A 214 3.98 7.66 -12.36
CA PHE A 214 2.96 8.57 -12.85
C PHE A 214 1.98 8.85 -11.72
N PHE A 215 1.72 10.14 -11.50
CA PHE A 215 0.69 10.59 -10.57
C PHE A 215 -0.35 11.46 -11.26
N PHE A 216 -1.61 11.05 -11.16
CA PHE A 216 -2.75 11.76 -11.73
C PHE A 216 -3.76 12.13 -10.63
N SER A 217 -3.65 13.37 -10.18
CA SER A 217 -4.54 13.95 -9.17
C SER A 217 -5.93 14.27 -9.71
N TRP A 218 -6.87 14.49 -8.81
CA TRP A 218 -8.23 14.87 -9.18
C TRP A 218 -8.27 16.26 -9.87
N TRP A 219 -7.51 17.24 -9.39
CA TRP A 219 -7.62 18.63 -9.85
C TRP A 219 -7.08 18.85 -11.27
N LYS A 220 -6.31 17.90 -11.82
CA LYS A 220 -5.93 17.89 -13.24
C LYS A 220 -7.14 17.72 -14.16
N ASN A 221 -8.21 17.06 -13.68
CA ASN A 221 -9.40 16.82 -14.47
C ASN A 221 -10.41 17.98 -14.35
N PRO A 222 -10.69 18.73 -15.43
CA PRO A 222 -11.60 19.88 -15.38
C PRO A 222 -13.06 19.48 -15.09
N GLN A 223 -13.43 18.20 -15.22
CA GLN A 223 -14.78 17.72 -14.88
C GLN A 223 -15.03 17.66 -13.37
N TYR A 224 -14.00 17.72 -12.53
CA TYR A 224 -14.15 17.73 -11.08
C TYR A 224 -14.36 19.15 -10.55
N ALA A 225 -15.46 19.75 -11.02
CA ALA A 225 -15.83 21.12 -10.74
C ALA A 225 -17.37 21.25 -10.76
N ILE A 226 -17.95 21.89 -9.76
CA ILE A 226 -19.41 22.20 -9.68
C ILE A 226 -19.62 23.66 -9.33
N ASP A 227 -20.82 24.17 -9.53
CA ASP A 227 -21.17 25.50 -9.04
C ASP A 227 -21.12 25.54 -7.50
N PRO A 228 -20.51 26.58 -6.90
CA PRO A 228 -20.51 26.75 -5.45
C PRO A 228 -21.94 26.89 -4.93
N VAL A 229 -22.33 25.98 -4.03
CA VAL A 229 -23.66 25.97 -3.39
C VAL A 229 -23.61 26.42 -1.92
N GLU A 230 -22.43 26.44 -1.32
CA GLU A 230 -22.21 26.77 0.08
C GLU A 230 -20.80 27.34 0.31
N SER A 231 -20.58 27.95 1.48
CA SER A 231 -19.27 28.46 1.86
C SER A 231 -18.30 27.34 2.21
N ILE A 232 -17.04 27.49 1.80
CA ILE A 232 -15.96 26.55 2.14
C ILE A 232 -15.62 26.72 3.64
N PRO A 233 -15.63 25.64 4.45
CA PRO A 233 -15.21 25.70 5.85
C PRO A 233 -13.73 26.09 6.00
N GLN A 234 -13.36 26.77 7.10
CA GLN A 234 -12.00 27.27 7.32
C GLN A 234 -10.92 26.18 7.17
N ARG A 235 -11.16 24.94 7.64
CA ARG A 235 -10.22 23.81 7.45
C ARG A 235 -9.86 23.58 5.99
N LEU A 236 -10.84 23.66 5.08
CA LEU A 236 -10.59 23.48 3.65
C LEU A 236 -9.96 24.72 3.03
N VAL A 237 -10.28 25.92 3.51
CA VAL A 237 -9.57 27.15 3.11
C VAL A 237 -8.08 27.01 3.41
N ASP A 238 -7.74 26.58 4.62
CA ASP A 238 -6.35 26.36 5.06
C ASP A 238 -5.67 25.27 4.24
N TYR A 239 -6.36 24.15 3.99
CA TYR A 239 -5.86 23.06 3.14
C TYR A 239 -5.58 23.53 1.70
N PHE A 240 -6.50 24.28 1.08
CA PHE A 240 -6.29 24.79 -0.28
C PHE A 240 -5.19 25.86 -0.33
N ALA A 241 -5.05 26.66 0.73
CA ALA A 241 -3.93 27.60 0.87
C ALA A 241 -2.59 26.86 0.98
N GLU A 242 -2.55 25.74 1.71
CA GLU A 242 -1.37 24.87 1.79
C GLU A 242 -1.02 24.26 0.44
N LEU A 243 -2.00 23.70 -0.28
CA LEU A 243 -1.80 23.16 -1.64
C LEU A 243 -1.21 24.21 -2.58
N SER A 244 -1.74 25.43 -2.53
CA SER A 244 -1.21 26.55 -3.33
C SER A 244 0.21 26.94 -2.90
N GLY A 245 0.43 27.17 -1.61
CA GLY A 245 1.70 27.69 -1.08
C GLY A 245 2.86 26.71 -1.13
N LYS A 246 2.63 25.42 -0.82
CA LYS A 246 3.69 24.40 -0.77
C LYS A 246 3.85 23.62 -2.08
N HIS A 247 2.77 23.42 -2.82
CA HIS A 247 2.76 22.54 -4.00
C HIS A 247 2.48 23.28 -5.31
N GLY A 248 2.22 24.59 -5.27
CA GLY A 248 1.91 25.37 -6.46
C GLY A 248 0.58 25.00 -7.11
N ILE A 249 -0.32 24.32 -6.39
CA ILE A 249 -1.58 23.82 -6.92
C ILE A 249 -2.64 24.92 -6.79
N ALA A 250 -3.01 25.52 -7.93
CA ALA A 250 -4.06 26.54 -7.99
C ALA A 250 -5.41 25.89 -8.31
N LEU A 251 -6.36 26.01 -7.39
CA LEU A 251 -7.74 25.53 -7.56
C LEU A 251 -8.70 26.70 -7.76
N ASN A 252 -9.61 26.58 -8.71
CA ASN A 252 -10.70 27.53 -8.87
C ASN A 252 -11.86 27.24 -7.89
N GLU A 253 -12.77 28.21 -7.73
CA GLU A 253 -13.90 28.09 -6.78
C GLU A 253 -14.81 26.88 -7.08
N ARG A 254 -14.96 26.50 -8.35
CA ARG A 254 -15.78 25.34 -8.73
C ARG A 254 -15.14 24.01 -8.32
N GLN A 255 -13.81 23.91 -8.44
CA GLN A 255 -13.05 22.74 -7.99
C GLN A 255 -13.07 22.63 -6.47
N LYS A 256 -12.91 23.74 -5.76
CA LYS A 256 -13.03 23.77 -4.29
C LYS A 256 -14.42 23.33 -3.82
N ALA A 257 -15.49 23.81 -4.48
CA ALA A 257 -16.86 23.40 -4.19
C ALA A 257 -17.08 21.90 -4.44
N TRP A 258 -16.52 21.36 -5.54
CA TRP A 258 -16.58 19.93 -5.83
C TRP A 258 -15.87 19.10 -4.76
N TYR A 259 -14.68 19.54 -4.33
CA TYR A 259 -13.92 18.85 -3.28
C TYR A 259 -14.71 18.81 -1.98
N LEU A 260 -15.29 19.93 -1.54
CA LEU A 260 -16.15 19.98 -0.36
C LEU A 260 -17.34 19.01 -0.48
N ALA A 261 -18.06 19.03 -1.60
CA ALA A 261 -19.21 18.16 -1.81
C ALA A 261 -18.83 16.67 -1.77
N LYS A 262 -17.67 16.31 -2.35
CA LYS A 262 -17.15 14.94 -2.31
C LYS A 262 -16.66 14.54 -0.93
N GLU A 263 -15.94 15.42 -0.25
CA GLU A 263 -15.45 15.18 1.11
C GLU A 263 -16.60 14.95 2.10
N LYS A 264 -17.73 15.65 1.96
CA LYS A 264 -18.93 15.36 2.77
C LYS A 264 -19.45 13.93 2.61
N THR A 265 -19.29 13.34 1.44
CA THR A 265 -19.76 11.99 1.15
C THR A 265 -18.74 10.93 1.54
N LEU A 266 -17.45 11.20 1.27
CA LEU A 266 -16.36 10.24 1.45
C LEU A 266 -15.71 10.34 2.83
N GLY A 267 -15.85 11.48 3.51
CA GLY A 267 -15.24 11.73 4.80
C GLY A 267 -13.73 11.53 4.75
N ASP A 268 -13.25 10.67 5.65
CA ASP A 268 -11.82 10.34 5.72
C ASP A 268 -11.29 9.78 4.40
N ASP A 269 -12.11 9.07 3.59
CA ASP A 269 -11.73 8.43 2.31
C ASP A 269 -11.36 9.42 1.18
N MET A 270 -11.65 10.71 1.34
CA MET A 270 -11.46 11.71 0.27
C MET A 270 -10.05 11.71 -0.33
N LYS A 271 -9.01 11.69 0.50
CA LYS A 271 -7.61 11.78 0.07
C LYS A 271 -7.11 10.52 -0.65
N ARG A 272 -7.57 9.32 -0.28
CA ARG A 272 -7.30 8.05 -0.98
C ARG A 272 -7.97 8.00 -2.34
N GLU A 273 -9.24 8.41 -2.41
CA GLU A 273 -10.04 8.30 -3.61
C GLU A 273 -9.75 9.40 -4.63
N TYR A 274 -9.47 10.61 -4.13
CA TYR A 274 -9.20 11.81 -4.92
C TYR A 274 -8.01 12.60 -4.33
N PRO A 275 -6.79 12.04 -4.38
CA PRO A 275 -5.60 12.71 -3.90
C PRO A 275 -5.23 13.91 -4.78
N SER A 276 -4.86 15.01 -4.13
CA SER A 276 -4.24 16.21 -4.66
C SER A 276 -2.74 16.04 -4.88
N ILE A 277 -2.07 15.26 -4.02
CA ILE A 277 -0.63 14.94 -4.05
C ILE A 277 -0.38 13.45 -3.73
N PRO A 278 0.76 12.86 -4.14
CA PRO A 278 1.02 11.42 -3.93
C PRO A 278 1.00 11.00 -2.46
N THR A 279 1.65 11.80 -1.60
CA THR A 279 1.77 11.49 -0.17
C THR A 279 0.40 11.37 0.48
N GLU A 280 -0.57 12.23 0.13
CA GLU A 280 -1.89 12.18 0.73
C GLU A 280 -2.73 10.98 0.30
N ALA A 281 -2.45 10.41 -0.88
CA ALA A 281 -3.12 9.19 -1.36
C ALA A 281 -2.92 8.03 -0.36
N PHE A 282 -1.75 7.99 0.27
CA PHE A 282 -1.38 7.00 1.28
C PHE A 282 -1.49 7.51 2.72
N GLN A 283 -1.93 8.75 2.96
CA GLN A 283 -2.06 9.33 4.31
C GLN A 283 -3.29 8.85 5.10
N GLN A 284 -3.93 7.77 4.68
CA GLN A 284 -5.23 7.39 5.22
C GLN A 284 -5.18 6.21 6.18
N SER A 285 -6.03 6.34 7.19
CA SER A 285 -6.40 5.32 8.17
C SER A 285 -6.77 4.02 7.47
N VAL A 286 -6.01 2.96 7.74
CA VAL A 286 -6.41 1.61 7.36
C VAL A 286 -7.82 1.37 7.91
N GLU A 287 -8.78 0.99 7.05
CA GLU A 287 -10.17 0.84 7.46
C GLU A 287 -10.27 -0.24 8.56
N GLY A 288 -10.94 0.07 9.66
CA GLY A 288 -10.94 -0.76 10.86
C GLY A 288 -9.66 -0.69 11.70
N ALA A 289 -8.71 0.19 11.39
CA ALA A 289 -7.50 0.39 12.19
C ALA A 289 -7.83 0.85 13.60
N TYR A 290 -7.19 0.22 14.57
CA TYR A 290 -7.46 0.51 15.97
C TYR A 290 -6.92 1.87 16.42
N TYR A 291 -5.84 2.36 15.78
CA TYR A 291 -5.05 3.51 16.26
C TYR A 291 -5.05 4.71 15.31
N ALA A 292 -5.90 4.74 14.29
CA ALA A 292 -5.94 5.80 13.29
C ALA A 292 -6.05 7.22 13.89
N LYS A 293 -6.88 7.40 14.92
CA LYS A 293 -7.05 8.67 15.62
C LYS A 293 -5.76 9.10 16.34
N GLN A 294 -5.07 8.16 16.98
CA GLN A 294 -3.82 8.42 17.70
C GLN A 294 -2.69 8.78 16.73
N PHE A 295 -2.56 8.07 15.61
CA PHE A 295 -1.56 8.42 14.59
C PHE A 295 -1.79 9.78 13.98
N ARG A 296 -3.05 10.16 13.70
CA ARG A 296 -3.39 11.52 13.28
C ARG A 296 -2.86 12.56 14.26
N TYR A 297 -3.09 12.37 15.57
CA TYR A 297 -2.55 13.23 16.61
C TYR A 297 -1.01 13.26 16.61
N LEU A 298 -0.35 12.12 16.46
CA LEU A 298 1.12 12.04 16.43
C LEU A 298 1.70 12.85 15.26
N TYR A 299 1.12 12.74 14.07
CA TYR A 299 1.57 13.50 12.89
C TYR A 299 1.30 15.01 13.03
N GLU A 300 0.09 15.39 13.45
CA GLU A 300 -0.29 16.80 13.65
C GLU A 300 0.63 17.50 14.67
N ASN A 301 1.12 16.76 15.66
CA ASN A 301 1.98 17.27 16.73
C ASN A 301 3.47 16.98 16.49
N LYS A 302 3.86 16.51 15.30
CA LYS A 302 5.26 16.21 14.93
C LYS A 302 5.97 15.28 15.93
N ARG A 303 5.24 14.28 16.43
CA ARG A 303 5.73 13.27 17.38
C ARG A 303 6.37 12.05 16.69
N ILE A 304 6.55 12.10 15.38
CA ILE A 304 7.27 11.10 14.59
C ILE A 304 8.32 11.88 13.79
N GLY A 305 9.60 11.58 13.98
CA GLY A 305 10.70 12.34 13.38
C GLY A 305 12.02 12.10 14.09
N GLU A 306 12.90 13.10 14.07
CA GLU A 306 14.15 13.06 14.85
C GLU A 306 13.88 13.27 16.35
N ILE A 307 14.42 12.37 17.18
CA ILE A 307 14.29 12.44 18.65
C ILE A 307 15.54 13.13 19.25
N PRO A 308 15.38 13.98 20.29
CA PRO A 308 16.52 14.52 21.05
C PRO A 308 17.46 13.44 21.59
N ASP A 309 18.77 13.71 21.61
CA ASP A 309 19.74 12.79 22.21
C ASP A 309 19.58 12.71 23.73
N ASN A 310 19.09 11.56 24.19
CA ASN A 310 18.96 11.19 25.59
C ASN A 310 19.73 9.89 25.89
N SER A 311 20.92 9.73 25.32
CA SER A 311 21.79 8.54 25.46
C SER A 311 22.14 8.16 26.91
N HIS A 312 22.08 9.12 27.84
CA HIS A 312 22.32 8.91 29.27
C HIS A 312 21.17 8.17 29.99
N LEU A 313 19.97 8.10 29.40
CA LEU A 313 18.81 7.44 30.00
C LEU A 313 18.74 5.95 29.61
N PRO A 314 18.30 5.07 30.53
CA PRO A 314 18.17 3.66 30.25
C PRO A 314 17.08 3.38 29.22
N VAL A 315 17.28 2.33 28.43
CA VAL A 315 16.34 1.85 27.41
C VAL A 315 15.63 0.61 27.96
N HIS A 316 14.31 0.68 28.02
CA HIS A 316 13.45 -0.46 28.34
C HIS A 316 13.03 -1.17 27.05
N THR A 317 12.89 -2.50 27.10
CA THR A 317 12.48 -3.27 25.91
C THR A 317 11.19 -4.03 26.15
N PHE A 318 10.32 -4.09 25.15
CA PHE A 318 9.04 -4.79 25.21
C PHE A 318 8.94 -5.77 24.06
N TRP A 319 8.70 -7.03 24.39
CA TRP A 319 8.86 -8.15 23.48
C TRP A 319 7.53 -8.84 23.22
N ASP A 320 7.21 -9.08 21.96
CA ASP A 320 6.32 -10.16 21.55
C ASP A 320 7.18 -11.31 21.04
N ILE A 321 7.05 -12.49 21.66
CA ILE A 321 7.93 -13.63 21.38
C ILE A 321 7.13 -14.73 20.67
N GLY A 322 7.27 -14.82 19.35
CA GLY A 322 6.70 -15.87 18.53
C GLY A 322 7.52 -17.17 18.55
N VAL A 323 6.87 -18.31 18.78
CA VAL A 323 7.48 -19.64 18.61
C VAL A 323 7.09 -20.19 17.25
N GLY A 324 8.02 -20.21 16.29
CA GLY A 324 7.70 -20.51 14.89
C GLY A 324 6.99 -19.36 14.16
N ASP A 325 7.01 -18.17 14.76
CA ASP A 325 6.47 -16.93 14.23
C ASP A 325 7.49 -15.78 14.45
N SER A 326 7.13 -14.54 14.13
CA SER A 326 8.02 -13.39 14.32
C SER A 326 8.15 -13.00 15.80
N THR A 327 9.34 -12.53 16.20
CA THR A 327 9.59 -11.88 17.49
C THR A 327 9.83 -10.39 17.24
N ALA A 328 9.04 -9.55 17.91
CA ALA A 328 9.13 -8.08 17.82
C ALA A 328 9.64 -7.47 19.13
N ILE A 329 10.50 -6.46 19.03
CA ILE A 329 11.14 -5.77 20.16
C ILE A 329 11.02 -4.27 19.96
N TRP A 330 10.33 -3.61 20.90
CA TRP A 330 10.28 -2.15 20.99
C TRP A 330 11.31 -1.63 22.00
N PHE A 331 12.01 -0.55 21.66
CA PHE A 331 13.01 0.09 22.51
C PHE A 331 12.52 1.46 22.93
N VAL A 332 12.32 1.66 24.24
CA VAL A 332 11.65 2.85 24.78
C VAL A 332 12.45 3.47 25.92
N ARG A 333 12.66 4.79 25.85
CA ARG A 333 13.16 5.62 26.94
C ARG A 333 12.00 6.38 27.60
N GLU A 334 12.05 6.52 28.91
CA GLU A 334 11.15 7.41 29.65
C GLU A 334 11.81 8.77 29.79
N VAL A 335 11.18 9.82 29.25
CA VAL A 335 11.71 11.18 29.25
C VAL A 335 10.67 12.12 29.85
N GLY A 336 10.77 12.36 31.16
CA GLY A 336 9.72 13.05 31.90
C GLY A 336 8.39 12.29 31.82
N ASP A 337 7.36 12.94 31.28
CA ASP A 337 6.03 12.35 31.07
C ASP A 337 5.86 11.70 29.68
N GLU A 338 6.91 11.72 28.85
CA GLU A 338 6.90 11.17 27.49
C GLU A 338 7.63 9.83 27.38
N PHE A 339 7.29 9.08 26.34
CA PHE A 339 7.94 7.84 25.97
C PHE A 339 8.62 8.01 24.62
N HIS A 340 9.95 8.06 24.61
CA HIS A 340 10.73 8.14 23.38
C HIS A 340 10.97 6.73 22.88
N VAL A 341 10.28 6.36 21.80
CA VAL A 341 10.40 5.07 21.11
C VAL A 341 11.51 5.23 20.08
N ILE A 342 12.70 4.72 20.41
CA ILE A 342 13.94 5.05 19.72
C ILE A 342 14.38 4.01 18.69
N ASP A 343 13.76 2.82 18.72
CA ASP A 343 14.15 1.72 17.88
C ASP A 343 13.06 0.64 17.85
N TYR A 344 13.04 -0.13 16.77
CA TYR A 344 12.19 -1.29 16.55
C TYR A 344 13.02 -2.41 15.91
N TYR A 345 12.76 -3.65 16.32
CA TYR A 345 13.35 -4.81 15.67
C TYR A 345 12.36 -5.96 15.59
N GLU A 346 12.16 -6.50 14.40
CA GLU A 346 11.38 -7.72 14.18
C GLU A 346 12.16 -8.70 13.30
N ASN A 347 12.10 -9.98 13.65
CA ASN A 347 12.59 -11.05 12.79
C ASN A 347 11.85 -12.36 13.10
N SER A 348 11.93 -13.35 12.21
CA SER A 348 11.30 -14.67 12.38
C SER A 348 12.31 -15.81 12.26
N GLY A 349 11.98 -16.97 12.85
CA GLY A 349 12.78 -18.20 12.71
C GLY A 349 14.07 -18.26 13.54
N GLU A 350 14.39 -17.21 14.30
CA GLU A 350 15.59 -17.13 15.12
C GLU A 350 15.35 -17.52 16.59
N GLY A 351 16.38 -18.03 17.26
CA GLY A 351 16.35 -18.37 18.69
C GLY A 351 16.69 -17.19 19.62
N LEU A 352 16.45 -17.35 20.93
CA LEU A 352 16.67 -16.29 21.94
C LEU A 352 18.10 -15.69 21.92
N ARG A 353 19.12 -16.51 21.65
CA ARG A 353 20.52 -16.07 21.53
C ARG A 353 20.71 -14.97 20.47
N HIS A 354 20.02 -15.07 19.32
CA HIS A 354 20.08 -14.09 18.25
C HIS A 354 19.59 -12.72 18.75
N TYR A 355 18.41 -12.67 19.34
CA TYR A 355 17.83 -11.41 19.84
C TYR A 355 18.67 -10.81 20.99
N MET A 356 19.25 -11.64 21.85
CA MET A 356 20.20 -11.19 22.86
C MET A 356 21.46 -10.56 22.25
N LYS A 357 21.95 -11.09 21.13
CA LYS A 357 23.04 -10.49 20.37
C LYS A 357 22.61 -9.14 19.76
N VAL A 358 21.40 -9.05 19.19
CA VAL A 358 20.85 -7.80 18.65
C VAL A 358 20.85 -6.70 19.72
N LEU A 359 20.40 -7.02 20.94
CA LEU A 359 20.46 -6.07 22.06
C LEU A 359 21.91 -5.65 22.37
N LYS A 360 22.83 -6.61 22.47
CA LYS A 360 24.25 -6.33 22.72
C LYS A 360 24.85 -5.41 21.64
N ASP A 361 24.59 -5.70 20.38
CA ASP A 361 25.14 -4.97 19.23
C ASP A 361 24.58 -3.55 19.12
N LYS A 362 23.31 -3.33 19.51
CA LYS A 362 22.71 -1.98 19.58
C LYS A 362 23.38 -1.10 20.65
N GLY A 363 24.01 -1.69 21.66
CA GLY A 363 24.91 -0.98 22.58
C GLY A 363 24.21 0.02 23.52
N TYR A 364 22.89 -0.08 23.70
CA TYR A 364 22.18 0.78 24.64
C TYR A 364 22.44 0.39 26.10
N THR A 365 22.37 1.37 27.00
CA THR A 365 22.26 1.09 28.45
C THR A 365 20.85 0.59 28.74
N TYR A 366 20.69 -0.71 28.98
CA TYR A 366 19.38 -1.32 29.18
C TYR A 366 18.88 -1.21 30.62
N GLY A 367 17.57 -0.97 30.75
CA GLY A 367 16.83 -0.99 32.01
C GLY A 367 16.04 -2.29 32.19
N GLU A 368 14.71 -2.18 32.09
CA GLU A 368 13.79 -3.32 32.25
C GLU A 368 13.51 -4.00 30.91
N HIS A 369 13.50 -5.35 30.90
CA HIS A 369 13.03 -6.15 29.77
C HIS A 369 11.68 -6.79 30.11
N TRP A 370 10.68 -6.56 29.26
CA TRP A 370 9.31 -7.04 29.45
C TRP A 370 8.97 -8.06 28.37
N GLY A 371 8.61 -9.26 28.80
CA GLY A 371 8.20 -10.36 27.95
C GLY A 371 6.71 -10.66 28.07
N PRO A 372 6.15 -11.43 27.12
CA PRO A 372 4.74 -11.76 27.09
C PRO A 372 4.36 -12.68 28.26
N HIS A 373 3.06 -12.76 28.54
CA HIS A 373 2.51 -13.49 29.68
C HIS A 373 2.78 -15.00 29.64
N ASP A 374 3.12 -15.55 28.49
CA ASP A 374 3.39 -16.96 28.21
C ASP A 374 4.89 -17.29 28.15
N ILE A 375 5.78 -16.34 28.47
CA ILE A 375 7.24 -16.55 28.49
C ILE A 375 7.70 -17.64 29.47
N ASP A 376 6.87 -17.95 30.45
CA ASP A 376 7.09 -19.00 31.45
C ASP A 376 6.66 -20.40 30.95
N ASN A 377 6.07 -20.52 29.75
CA ASN A 377 5.74 -21.81 29.15
C ASN A 377 7.03 -22.58 28.81
N ARG A 378 7.09 -23.85 29.24
CA ARG A 378 8.22 -24.74 28.99
C ARG A 378 8.19 -25.27 27.56
N GLU A 379 9.35 -25.36 26.92
CA GLU A 379 9.46 -25.99 25.61
C GLU A 379 9.39 -27.52 25.73
N PHE A 380 8.82 -28.17 24.70
CA PHE A 380 8.82 -29.64 24.59
C PHE A 380 10.21 -30.12 24.15
N GLY A 381 11.10 -30.32 25.13
CA GLY A 381 12.46 -30.82 24.94
C GLY A 381 13.00 -31.51 26.19
N ALA A 382 14.17 -32.15 26.09
CA ALA A 382 14.77 -32.94 27.17
C ALA A 382 15.12 -32.10 28.42
N ASP A 383 15.42 -30.81 28.25
CA ASP A 383 15.61 -29.82 29.31
C ASP A 383 14.42 -28.85 29.32
N ALA A 384 13.31 -29.25 29.96
CA ALA A 384 12.04 -28.51 30.01
C ALA A 384 12.15 -27.15 30.75
N LYS A 385 12.93 -26.22 30.21
CA LYS A 385 13.12 -24.85 30.67
C LYS A 385 12.20 -23.92 29.88
N SER A 386 11.76 -22.87 30.57
CA SER A 386 11.07 -21.73 29.97
C SER A 386 12.06 -20.80 29.27
N ARG A 387 11.57 -19.98 28.33
CA ARG A 387 12.38 -18.94 27.69
C ARG A 387 12.95 -17.96 28.70
N ARG A 388 12.20 -17.68 29.78
CA ARG A 388 12.66 -16.82 30.87
C ARG A 388 13.84 -17.41 31.64
N GLU A 389 13.83 -18.73 31.88
CA GLU A 389 14.95 -19.42 32.51
C GLU A 389 16.18 -19.41 31.59
N LEU A 390 16.00 -19.69 30.31
CA LEU A 390 17.09 -19.61 29.31
C LEU A 390 17.67 -18.20 29.20
N ALA A 391 16.83 -17.16 29.20
CA ALA A 391 17.26 -15.76 29.21
C ALA A 391 18.12 -15.43 30.44
N ARG A 392 17.70 -15.90 31.62
CA ARG A 392 18.39 -15.68 32.90
C ARG A 392 19.72 -16.44 32.96
N GLU A 393 19.75 -17.67 32.49
CA GLU A 393 21.00 -18.42 32.35
C GLU A 393 21.94 -17.71 31.39
N GLY A 394 21.40 -17.13 30.31
CA GLY A 394 22.16 -16.37 29.34
C GLY A 394 22.98 -17.24 28.40
N TYR A 395 23.52 -16.59 27.37
CA TYR A 395 24.32 -17.23 26.33
C TYR A 395 25.70 -16.60 26.25
N GLU A 396 26.66 -17.36 25.74
CA GLU A 396 27.96 -16.82 25.35
C GLU A 396 27.83 -16.07 24.01
N ILE A 397 28.15 -14.78 24.04
CA ILE A 397 28.09 -13.84 22.92
C ILE A 397 29.40 -13.04 22.89
N ASP A 398 30.22 -13.28 21.88
CA ASP A 398 31.58 -12.74 21.70
C ASP A 398 32.46 -12.89 22.95
N GLY A 399 32.52 -14.13 23.48
CA GLY A 399 33.39 -14.49 24.62
C GLY A 399 32.92 -13.99 25.99
N GLN A 400 31.74 -13.39 26.08
CA GLN A 400 31.13 -12.96 27.35
C GLN A 400 29.74 -13.59 27.51
N ARG A 401 29.43 -14.02 28.74
CA ARG A 401 28.10 -14.52 29.08
C ARG A 401 27.16 -13.32 29.24
N TYR A 402 26.17 -13.23 28.36
CA TYR A 402 25.15 -12.20 28.37
C TYR A 402 23.83 -12.82 28.83
N SER A 403 23.22 -12.26 29.88
CA SER A 403 21.97 -12.76 30.50
C SER A 403 20.94 -11.65 30.59
N LEU A 404 19.66 -11.99 30.43
CA LEU A 404 18.53 -11.08 30.52
C LEU A 404 17.54 -11.54 31.60
N ILE A 405 16.98 -10.58 32.34
CA ILE A 405 15.92 -10.84 33.31
C ILE A 405 14.62 -10.24 32.80
N PHE A 406 13.70 -11.10 32.38
CA PHE A 406 12.36 -10.67 31.96
C PHE A 406 11.43 -10.45 33.15
N ARG A 407 10.72 -9.32 33.08
CA ARG A 407 9.46 -9.07 33.78
C ARG A 407 8.32 -9.55 32.88
N VAL A 408 7.27 -10.09 33.49
CA VAL A 408 6.13 -10.65 32.76
C VAL A 408 5.03 -9.59 32.72
N VAL A 409 4.54 -9.29 31.52
CA VAL A 409 3.46 -8.33 31.32
C VAL A 409 2.15 -8.92 31.87
N PRO A 410 1.32 -8.14 32.59
CA PRO A 410 0.03 -8.60 33.07
C PRO A 410 -0.86 -9.15 31.93
N LYS A 411 -1.48 -10.31 32.14
CA LYS A 411 -2.42 -10.89 31.18
C LYS A 411 -3.74 -10.11 31.23
N VAL A 412 -4.05 -9.40 30.15
CA VAL A 412 -5.31 -8.68 29.96
C VAL A 412 -6.00 -9.14 28.67
N ALA A 413 -7.31 -8.89 28.55
CA ALA A 413 -8.01 -9.10 27.28
C ALA A 413 -7.41 -8.20 26.19
N VAL A 414 -7.45 -8.68 24.94
CA VAL A 414 -6.85 -7.96 23.79
C VAL A 414 -7.44 -6.55 23.67
N ASP A 415 -8.77 -6.41 23.77
CA ASP A 415 -9.45 -5.11 23.71
C ASP A 415 -8.97 -4.15 24.80
N THR A 416 -8.78 -4.64 26.04
CA THR A 416 -8.23 -3.83 27.14
C THR A 416 -6.79 -3.38 26.85
N GLY A 417 -5.99 -4.26 26.23
CA GLY A 417 -4.65 -3.89 25.79
C GLY A 417 -4.68 -2.84 24.67
N ILE A 418 -5.60 -2.95 23.72
CA ILE A 418 -5.80 -1.97 22.64
C ILE A 418 -6.18 -0.60 23.21
N GLU A 419 -7.06 -0.54 24.21
CA GLU A 419 -7.36 0.72 24.91
C GLU A 419 -6.13 1.27 25.63
N SER A 420 -5.31 0.41 26.24
CA SER A 420 -4.06 0.85 26.86
C SER A 420 -3.12 1.52 25.83
N VAL A 421 -3.05 0.96 24.61
CA VAL A 421 -2.28 1.57 23.51
C VAL A 421 -2.85 2.92 23.09
N ARG A 422 -4.19 3.02 22.99
CA ARG A 422 -4.87 4.28 22.65
C ARG A 422 -4.57 5.40 23.65
N GLU A 423 -4.41 5.07 24.93
CA GLU A 423 -4.07 5.99 26.00
C GLU A 423 -2.59 6.41 26.00
N ILE A 424 -1.67 5.50 25.65
CA ILE A 424 -0.23 5.78 25.73
C ILE A 424 0.33 6.43 24.47
N LEU A 425 -0.23 6.13 23.29
CA LEU A 425 0.26 6.66 22.01
C LEU A 425 0.42 8.19 22.00
N PRO A 426 -0.53 9.01 22.50
CA PRO A 426 -0.36 10.47 22.54
C PRO A 426 0.86 10.97 23.33
N LYS A 427 1.44 10.14 24.21
CA LYS A 427 2.65 10.45 25.00
C LYS A 427 3.92 9.95 24.35
N CYS A 428 3.81 9.25 23.23
CA CYS A 428 4.96 8.68 22.55
C CYS A 428 5.57 9.70 21.58
N VAL A 429 6.89 9.60 21.40
CA VAL A 429 7.64 10.26 20.33
C VAL A 429 8.47 9.17 19.65
N PHE A 430 8.36 9.03 18.34
CA PHE A 430 9.00 7.95 17.58
C PHE A 430 10.14 8.44 16.70
N ASP A 431 11.21 7.66 16.66
CA ASP A 431 12.28 7.79 15.67
C ASP A 431 11.74 7.32 14.33
N GLU A 432 11.63 8.23 13.36
CA GLU A 432 10.99 7.93 12.07
C GLU A 432 11.72 6.83 11.28
N GLU A 433 13.05 6.81 11.31
CA GLU A 433 13.85 5.87 10.53
C GLU A 433 13.88 4.50 11.20
N LYS A 434 14.28 4.44 12.47
CA LYS A 434 14.48 3.18 13.18
C LYS A 434 13.18 2.50 13.59
N CYS A 435 12.09 3.25 13.72
CA CYS A 435 10.78 2.70 14.03
C CYS A 435 9.88 2.53 12.81
N GLY A 436 10.36 2.83 11.59
CA GLY A 436 9.51 2.88 10.39
C GLY A 436 8.67 1.61 10.16
N GLU A 437 9.27 0.43 10.34
CA GLU A 437 8.56 -0.85 10.24
C GLU A 437 7.49 -1.01 11.33
N GLY A 438 7.85 -0.78 12.60
CA GLY A 438 6.91 -0.87 13.71
C GLY A 438 5.78 0.18 13.66
N ILE A 439 6.05 1.39 13.18
CA ILE A 439 5.05 2.43 12.91
C ILE A 439 4.06 1.92 11.87
N SER A 440 4.55 1.39 10.75
CA SER A 440 3.72 0.79 9.70
C SER A 440 2.81 -0.32 10.24
N HIS A 441 3.33 -1.17 11.14
CA HIS A 441 2.53 -2.21 11.81
C HIS A 441 1.41 -1.60 12.66
N LEU A 442 1.72 -0.60 13.50
CA LEU A 442 0.71 0.06 14.33
C LEU A 442 -0.34 0.84 13.52
N GLU A 443 0.05 1.49 12.43
CA GLU A 443 -0.87 2.19 11.52
C GLU A 443 -1.84 1.21 10.82
N SER A 444 -1.35 0.01 10.53
CA SER A 444 -2.07 -1.00 9.74
C SER A 444 -2.83 -2.04 10.58
N TYR A 445 -2.63 -2.03 11.90
CA TYR A 445 -3.28 -2.94 12.83
C TYR A 445 -4.78 -2.66 12.93
N ARG A 446 -5.59 -3.63 12.49
CA ARG A 446 -7.02 -3.44 12.19
C ARG A 446 -7.91 -4.60 12.65
N LYS A 447 -9.21 -4.33 12.71
CA LYS A 447 -10.24 -5.37 12.87
C LYS A 447 -10.28 -6.32 11.68
N GLU A 448 -10.63 -7.58 11.90
CA GLU A 448 -10.91 -8.52 10.81
C GLU A 448 -12.29 -8.22 10.21
N TRP A 449 -12.39 -8.11 8.88
CA TRP A 449 -13.67 -7.96 8.17
C TRP A 449 -14.32 -9.32 7.90
N ASP A 450 -15.63 -9.44 8.14
CA ASP A 450 -16.42 -10.60 7.74
C ASP A 450 -17.19 -10.30 6.44
N ASP A 451 -16.63 -10.72 5.30
CA ASP A 451 -17.24 -10.52 3.98
C ASP A 451 -18.65 -11.15 3.84
N LYS A 452 -18.95 -12.21 4.62
CA LYS A 452 -20.24 -12.90 4.54
C LYS A 452 -21.33 -12.17 5.30
N ARG A 453 -20.97 -11.57 6.43
CA ARG A 453 -21.89 -10.85 7.32
C ARG A 453 -21.91 -9.34 7.06
N GLY A 454 -20.95 -8.82 6.30
CA GLY A 454 -20.82 -7.39 6.00
C GLY A 454 -20.55 -6.56 7.26
N CYS A 455 -19.83 -7.13 8.23
CA CYS A 455 -19.49 -6.45 9.49
C CYS A 455 -18.07 -6.78 9.95
N TRP A 456 -17.53 -5.93 10.83
CA TRP A 456 -16.25 -6.19 11.50
C TRP A 456 -16.42 -7.26 12.58
N LYS A 457 -15.45 -8.16 12.70
CA LYS A 457 -15.33 -9.05 13.85
C LYS A 457 -14.79 -8.26 15.05
N ASP A 458 -15.05 -8.79 16.24
CA ASP A 458 -14.56 -8.21 17.49
C ASP A 458 -13.05 -8.46 17.71
N LYS A 459 -12.44 -9.35 16.92
CA LYS A 459 -11.02 -9.65 17.01
C LYS A 459 -10.19 -8.90 15.96
N PRO A 460 -8.94 -8.54 16.29
CA PRO A 460 -7.98 -8.05 15.31
C PRO A 460 -7.76 -9.05 14.18
N LEU A 461 -7.46 -8.52 12.99
CA LEU A 461 -6.94 -9.34 11.89
C LEU A 461 -5.54 -9.79 12.25
N HIS A 462 -5.33 -11.10 12.26
CA HIS A 462 -4.01 -11.68 12.46
C HIS A 462 -3.26 -11.74 11.12
N ASP A 463 -2.42 -10.74 10.88
CA ASP A 463 -1.48 -10.66 9.76
C ASP A 463 -0.09 -10.20 10.25
N PHE A 464 0.80 -9.84 9.32
CA PHE A 464 2.17 -9.40 9.62
C PHE A 464 2.24 -8.18 10.56
N THR A 465 1.15 -7.41 10.71
CA THR A 465 1.09 -6.25 11.61
C THR A 465 0.92 -6.63 13.09
N SER A 466 0.56 -7.89 13.38
CA SER A 466 0.18 -8.34 14.72
C SER A 466 1.34 -8.28 15.71
N HIS A 467 2.53 -8.72 15.33
CA HIS A 467 3.66 -8.86 16.25
C HIS A 467 4.15 -7.51 16.76
N GLY A 468 4.35 -6.56 15.85
CA GLY A 468 4.66 -5.18 16.21
C GLY A 468 3.58 -4.56 17.09
N ALA A 469 2.31 -4.77 16.76
CA ALA A 469 1.19 -4.24 17.54
C ALA A 469 1.08 -4.88 18.93
N ASP A 470 1.30 -6.19 19.06
CA ASP A 470 1.26 -6.91 20.33
C ASP A 470 2.44 -6.57 21.24
N GLY A 471 3.65 -6.44 20.67
CA GLY A 471 4.81 -5.95 21.40
C GLY A 471 4.56 -4.55 21.99
N PHE A 472 3.94 -3.66 21.21
CA PHE A 472 3.58 -2.31 21.67
C PHE A 472 2.42 -2.33 22.68
N ARG A 473 1.48 -3.26 22.52
CA ARG A 473 0.40 -3.49 23.49
C ARG A 473 0.95 -3.92 24.83
N TYR A 474 1.97 -4.76 24.86
CA TYR A 474 2.66 -5.13 26.09
C TYR A 474 3.36 -3.94 26.76
N PHE A 475 3.99 -3.06 25.96
CA PHE A 475 4.49 -1.78 26.44
C PHE A 475 3.41 -0.96 27.14
N ALA A 476 2.28 -0.75 26.47
CA ALA A 476 1.17 0.03 27.00
C ALA A 476 0.61 -0.56 28.31
N VAL A 477 0.39 -1.88 28.34
CA VAL A 477 -0.14 -2.60 29.51
C VAL A 477 0.84 -2.55 30.69
N ALA A 478 2.14 -2.70 30.44
CA ALA A 478 3.16 -2.64 31.48
C ALA A 478 3.25 -1.25 32.13
N LYS A 479 3.08 -0.17 31.35
CA LYS A 479 3.18 1.20 31.85
C LYS A 479 1.89 1.74 32.46
N ASN A 480 0.72 1.41 31.91
CA ASN A 480 -0.55 1.88 32.47
C ASN A 480 -0.89 1.20 33.80
N ASN A 481 -0.56 -0.08 33.98
CA ASN A 481 -0.80 -0.79 35.24
C ASN A 481 0.07 -0.32 36.42
N ARG A 482 1.17 0.41 36.18
CA ARG A 482 1.97 0.99 37.27
C ARG A 482 1.25 2.14 37.99
N LYS A 483 0.27 2.79 37.35
CA LYS A 483 -0.49 3.88 37.96
C LYS A 483 -1.52 3.44 39.01
N SER A 484 -1.95 2.17 39.02
CA SER A 484 -2.99 1.69 39.95
C SER A 484 -2.43 1.14 41.28
N VAL A 485 -1.13 0.85 41.36
CA VAL A 485 -0.52 0.22 42.55
C VAL A 485 0.07 1.25 43.53
N GLY A 486 0.03 2.54 43.19
CA GLY A 486 0.67 3.62 43.93
C GLY A 486 -0.25 4.50 44.78
N THR A 487 -1.28 3.96 45.44
CA THR A 487 -2.02 4.72 46.47
C THR A 487 -2.47 3.81 47.62
N PHE A 488 -1.56 3.48 48.52
CA PHE A 488 -1.90 3.14 49.90
C PHE A 488 -1.24 4.18 50.80
N PHE A 489 -2.03 5.15 51.27
CA PHE A 489 -1.66 5.97 52.41
C PHE A 489 -1.89 5.11 53.67
N PHE A 490 -0.84 4.94 54.47
CA PHE A 490 -0.97 4.60 55.90
C PHE A 490 -1.15 5.88 56.71
#